data_AF-A0A7C5W629-F1
#
_entry.id   AF-A0A7C5W629-F1
#
_cell.length_a   1.000
_cell.length_b   1.000
_cell.length_c   1.000
_cell.angle_alpha   90.00
_cell.angle_beta   90.00
_cell.angle_gamma   90.00
#
_symmetry.space_group_name_H-M   'P 1'
#
loop_
_entity.id
_entity.type
_entity.pdbx_description
1 polymer ?
#
loop_
_entity_poly.entity_id
_entity_poly.type
_entity_poly.pdbx_seq_one_letter_code
_entity_poly.pdbx_strand_id
1 'polypeptide(L)'
;MRSLLKLGRSGLGEVNYRDFNTFYRDQSRALSQLRDVTALIETLPVFVKTRRSQDARSFLLQFKRNLETKRREHLQAIISGNTKAEVVSKLESKNDEIIQWQFNGDVAEIFSAGAQSIYNRGRRLFKVTLSDPNAHNMHEWRKQVKYFWYQLMVLTLLWPGMMTAWAKEVQNLSQWLGKHHDLVLLENKLPEVAANSKNRVLINNLQKSIATRKYYFEKASLELGQKIYAEAPVSIGNRLLAYFDVTQSAKC
;
A
#
# COMPACT_ATOMS: atom_id res chain seq x y z
N MET A 1 -11.57 -0.48 1.25
CA MET A 1 -12.57 0.43 0.62
C MET A 1 -12.17 0.98 -0.74
N ARG A 2 -11.20 1.90 -0.87
CA ARG A 2 -10.85 2.48 -2.20
C ARG A 2 -10.50 1.47 -3.28
N SER A 3 -9.96 0.31 -2.90
CA SER A 3 -9.72 -0.79 -3.83
C SER A 3 -11.01 -1.43 -4.35
N LEU A 4 -11.99 -1.62 -3.47
CA LEU A 4 -13.30 -2.20 -3.79
C LEU A 4 -14.12 -1.24 -4.67
N LEU A 5 -14.06 0.06 -4.40
CA LEU A 5 -14.64 1.08 -5.29
C LEU A 5 -14.08 0.98 -6.71
N LYS A 6 -12.78 0.69 -6.85
CA LYS A 6 -12.15 0.51 -8.16
C LYS A 6 -12.52 -0.82 -8.82
N LEU A 7 -12.84 -1.84 -8.02
CA LEU A 7 -13.32 -3.14 -8.50
C LEU A 7 -14.72 -2.99 -9.11
N GLY A 8 -15.61 -2.28 -8.42
CA GLY A 8 -17.00 -2.11 -8.84
C GLY A 8 -17.29 -0.85 -9.66
N ARG A 9 -16.27 -0.12 -10.11
CA ARG A 9 -16.42 1.26 -10.62
C ARG A 9 -17.46 1.38 -11.75
N SER A 10 -17.45 0.46 -12.71
CA SER A 10 -18.35 0.53 -13.87
C SER A 10 -19.82 0.38 -13.50
N GLY A 11 -20.13 -0.34 -12.42
CA GLY A 11 -21.51 -0.53 -11.95
C GLY A 11 -21.98 0.48 -10.90
N LEU A 12 -21.08 1.18 -10.21
CA LEU A 12 -21.46 2.12 -9.14
C LEU A 12 -22.06 3.44 -9.64
N GLY A 13 -21.83 3.78 -10.91
CA GLY A 13 -22.08 5.13 -11.43
C GLY A 13 -20.97 6.12 -11.04
N GLU A 14 -20.72 7.09 -11.91
CA GLU A 14 -19.59 8.01 -11.73
C GLU A 14 -19.73 8.94 -10.53
N VAL A 15 -20.95 9.36 -10.17
CA VAL A 15 -21.22 10.22 -9.01
C VAL A 15 -20.87 9.49 -7.71
N ASN A 16 -21.53 8.35 -7.45
CA ASN A 16 -21.26 7.53 -6.27
C ASN A 16 -19.77 7.15 -6.17
N TYR A 17 -19.15 6.69 -7.27
CA TYR A 17 -17.73 6.35 -7.26
C TYR A 17 -16.86 7.53 -6.79
N ARG A 18 -17.09 8.74 -7.31
CA ARG A 18 -16.31 9.93 -6.97
C ARG A 18 -16.51 10.34 -5.53
N ASP A 19 -17.73 10.32 -5.03
CA ASP A 19 -18.07 10.72 -3.67
C ASP A 19 -17.39 9.81 -2.65
N PHE A 20 -17.57 8.50 -2.77
CA PHE A 20 -16.92 7.54 -1.88
C PHE A 20 -15.40 7.56 -2.01
N ASN A 21 -14.86 7.64 -3.23
CA ASN A 21 -13.40 7.64 -3.40
C ASN A 21 -12.78 8.92 -2.82
N THR A 22 -13.44 10.07 -2.92
CA THR A 22 -13.02 11.34 -2.31
C THR A 22 -13.07 11.24 -0.80
N PHE A 23 -14.21 10.79 -0.25
CA PHE A 23 -14.37 10.59 1.18
C PHE A 23 -13.24 9.72 1.78
N TYR A 24 -13.03 8.51 1.27
CA TYR A 24 -11.99 7.63 1.82
C TYR A 24 -10.57 8.13 1.56
N ARG A 25 -10.34 8.91 0.50
CA ARG A 25 -9.05 9.55 0.25
C ARG A 25 -8.77 10.58 1.34
N ASP A 26 -9.76 11.39 1.70
CA ASP A 26 -9.59 12.48 2.66
C ASP A 26 -9.49 11.96 4.10
N GLN A 27 -10.26 10.92 4.47
CA GLN A 27 -10.04 10.19 5.73
C GLN A 27 -8.63 9.59 5.82
N SER A 28 -8.11 9.05 4.71
CA SER A 28 -6.74 8.54 4.68
C SER A 28 -5.71 9.66 4.88
N ARG A 29 -5.91 10.82 4.25
CA ARG A 29 -4.99 11.96 4.37
C ARG A 29 -4.88 12.47 5.80
N ALA A 30 -5.99 12.50 6.54
CA ALA A 30 -5.99 12.88 7.96
C ALA A 30 -5.05 12.01 8.83
N LEU A 31 -4.85 10.74 8.44
CA LEU A 31 -3.99 9.79 9.15
C LEU A 31 -2.60 9.60 8.51
N SER A 32 -2.23 10.41 7.52
CA SER A 32 -0.98 10.22 6.75
C SER A 32 0.27 10.41 7.62
N GLN A 33 0.38 11.54 8.32
CA GLN A 33 1.53 11.86 9.17
C GLN A 33 1.78 10.81 10.26
N LEU A 34 0.70 10.33 10.90
CA LEU A 34 0.78 9.28 11.93
C LEU A 34 1.27 7.95 11.35
N ARG A 35 0.86 7.60 10.13
CA ARG A 35 1.30 6.37 9.45
C ARG A 35 2.76 6.46 9.02
N ASP A 36 3.16 7.60 8.45
CA ASP A 36 4.53 7.80 8.00
C ASP A 36 5.52 7.73 9.18
N VAL A 37 5.24 8.43 10.29
CA VAL A 37 6.11 8.36 11.47
C VAL A 37 6.15 6.96 12.09
N THR A 38 5.03 6.22 12.06
CA THR A 38 4.98 4.83 12.55
C THR A 38 5.84 3.91 11.68
N ALA A 39 5.75 4.03 10.35
CA ALA A 39 6.58 3.26 9.42
C ALA A 39 8.08 3.52 9.63
N LEU A 40 8.47 4.78 9.90
CA LEU A 40 9.86 5.13 10.22
C LEU A 40 10.35 4.44 11.52
N ILE A 41 9.52 4.46 12.56
CA ILE A 41 9.82 3.81 13.85
C ILE A 41 10.01 2.30 13.67
N GLU A 42 9.18 1.66 12.84
CA GLU A 42 9.24 0.23 12.55
C GLU A 42 10.44 -0.15 11.66
N THR A 43 10.95 0.80 10.87
CA THR A 43 12.08 0.59 9.96
C THR A 43 13.45 0.71 10.65
N LEU A 44 13.58 1.52 11.70
CA LEU A 44 14.86 1.73 12.39
C LEU A 44 15.49 0.48 13.06
N PRO A 45 14.73 -0.43 13.72
CA PRO A 45 15.29 -1.57 14.45
C PRO A 45 16.21 -2.46 13.61
N VAL A 46 15.92 -2.62 12.32
CA VAL A 46 16.76 -3.45 11.44
C VAL A 46 18.13 -2.80 11.19
N PHE A 47 18.28 -1.48 11.30
CA PHE A 47 19.58 -0.82 11.26
C PHE A 47 20.33 -0.96 12.59
N VAL A 48 19.64 -0.78 13.73
CA VAL A 48 20.23 -0.93 15.08
C VAL A 48 20.88 -2.29 15.25
N LYS A 49 20.18 -3.37 14.89
CA LYS A 49 20.67 -4.76 14.99
C LYS A 49 21.96 -5.01 14.19
N THR A 50 22.16 -4.28 13.09
CA THR A 50 23.32 -4.47 12.20
C THR A 50 24.54 -3.59 12.55
N ARG A 51 24.44 -2.68 13.52
CA ARG A 51 25.56 -1.81 13.91
C ARG A 51 26.44 -2.47 14.96
N ARG A 52 27.76 -2.37 14.78
CA ARG A 52 28.79 -2.81 15.75
C ARG A 52 29.18 -1.69 16.73
N SER A 53 29.32 -0.45 16.24
CA SER A 53 29.65 0.72 17.07
C SER A 53 28.52 1.06 18.04
N GLN A 54 28.87 1.28 19.32
CA GLN A 54 27.93 1.72 20.34
C GLN A 54 27.38 3.12 20.03
N ASP A 55 28.20 4.05 19.53
CA ASP A 55 27.77 5.39 19.14
C ASP A 55 26.70 5.34 18.03
N ALA A 56 26.91 4.48 17.03
CA ALA A 56 25.94 4.28 15.95
C ALA A 56 24.62 3.71 16.46
N ARG A 57 24.65 2.79 17.44
CA ARG A 57 23.43 2.26 18.07
C ARG A 57 22.72 3.35 18.87
N SER A 58 23.45 4.09 19.71
CA SER A 58 22.93 5.18 20.53
C SER A 58 22.28 6.27 19.66
N PHE A 59 22.92 6.65 18.55
CA PHE A 59 22.37 7.59 17.58
C PHE A 59 21.02 7.12 17.01
N LEU A 60 20.93 5.87 16.55
CA LEU A 60 19.69 5.32 15.99
C LEU A 60 18.59 5.18 17.04
N LEU A 61 18.94 4.82 18.28
CA LEU A 61 17.98 4.76 19.39
C LEU A 61 17.46 6.14 19.77
N GLN A 62 18.33 7.16 19.79
CA GLN A 62 17.91 8.54 20.01
C GLN A 62 17.01 9.02 18.87
N PHE A 63 17.36 8.73 17.62
CA PHE A 63 16.53 9.05 16.48
C PHE A 63 15.13 8.40 16.59
N LYS A 64 15.08 7.11 16.97
CA LYS A 64 13.81 6.41 17.22
C LYS A 64 12.99 7.10 18.32
N ARG A 65 13.60 7.48 19.45
CA ARG A 65 12.91 8.19 20.54
C ARG A 65 12.31 9.52 20.07
N ASN A 66 13.04 10.28 19.25
CA ASN A 66 12.53 11.54 18.69
C ASN A 66 11.30 11.30 17.80
N LEU A 67 11.32 10.24 16.99
CA LEU A 67 10.15 9.86 16.19
C LEU A 67 8.98 9.38 17.05
N GLU A 68 9.24 8.64 18.14
CA GLU A 68 8.20 8.23 19.10
C GLU A 68 7.55 9.44 19.78
N THR A 69 8.32 10.49 20.06
CA THR A 69 7.78 11.78 20.54
C THR A 69 6.88 12.43 19.49
N LYS A 70 7.35 12.59 18.24
CA LYS A 70 6.53 13.11 17.13
C LYS A 70 5.26 12.29 16.92
N ARG A 71 5.32 10.96 17.05
CA ARG A 71 4.14 10.08 16.96
C ARG A 71 3.12 10.39 18.06
N ARG A 72 3.57 10.64 19.29
CA ARG A 72 2.68 11.03 20.40
C ARG A 72 2.03 12.40 20.12
N GLU A 73 2.78 13.37 19.60
CA GLU A 73 2.25 14.69 19.22
C GLU A 73 1.17 14.57 18.13
N HIS A 74 1.44 13.83 17.05
CA HIS A 74 0.45 13.59 16.00
C HIS A 74 -0.79 12.85 16.52
N LEU A 75 -0.61 11.87 17.41
CA LEU A 75 -1.72 11.14 18.01
C LEU A 75 -2.55 12.05 18.92
N GLN A 76 -1.91 12.89 19.73
CA GLN A 76 -2.60 13.89 20.56
C GLN A 76 -3.37 14.89 19.72
N ALA A 77 -2.79 15.42 18.63
CA ALA A 77 -3.51 16.31 17.73
C ALA A 77 -4.78 15.67 17.14
N ILE A 78 -4.74 14.38 16.80
CA ILE A 78 -5.90 13.62 16.33
C ILE A 78 -6.94 13.43 17.46
N ILE A 79 -6.50 13.13 18.68
CA ILE A 79 -7.39 12.88 19.83
C ILE A 79 -8.04 14.19 20.32
N SER A 80 -7.26 15.24 20.53
CA SER A 80 -7.70 16.52 21.11
C SER A 80 -8.62 17.32 20.19
N GLY A 81 -8.56 17.10 18.87
CA GLY A 81 -9.35 17.85 17.90
C GLY A 81 -10.80 17.36 17.70
N ASN A 82 -11.39 16.54 18.58
CA ASN A 82 -12.61 15.73 18.31
C ASN A 82 -12.50 14.80 17.08
N THR A 83 -11.35 14.78 16.41
CA THR A 83 -11.09 14.13 15.13
C THR A 83 -11.26 12.62 15.18
N LYS A 84 -10.93 11.94 16.29
CA LYS A 84 -11.08 10.48 16.35
C LYS A 84 -12.55 10.05 16.31
N ALA A 85 -13.38 10.62 17.19
CA ALA A 85 -14.80 10.30 17.24
C ALA A 85 -15.51 10.74 15.95
N GLU A 86 -15.13 11.90 15.42
CA GLU A 86 -15.65 12.41 14.16
C GLU A 86 -15.25 11.53 12.95
N VAL A 87 -13.99 11.09 12.87
CA VAL A 87 -13.53 10.17 11.80
C VAL A 87 -14.24 8.82 11.92
N VAL A 88 -14.41 8.28 13.12
CA VAL A 88 -15.14 7.01 13.33
C VAL A 88 -16.60 7.17 12.92
N SER A 89 -17.30 8.18 13.42
CA SER A 89 -18.70 8.46 13.07
C SER A 89 -18.88 8.68 11.55
N LYS A 90 -17.99 9.43 10.92
CA LYS A 90 -17.97 9.59 9.45
C LYS A 90 -17.80 8.25 8.74
N LEU A 91 -16.89 7.39 9.22
CA LEU A 91 -16.65 6.07 8.62
C LEU A 91 -17.84 5.15 8.81
N GLU A 92 -18.50 5.16 9.97
CA GLU A 92 -19.70 4.37 10.28
C GLU A 92 -20.86 4.79 9.40
N SER A 93 -21.18 6.09 9.34
CA SER A 93 -22.21 6.62 8.46
C SER A 93 -21.96 6.25 6.99
N LYS A 94 -20.69 6.29 6.55
CA LYS A 94 -20.35 5.90 5.18
C LYS A 94 -20.42 4.39 4.94
N ASN A 95 -20.28 3.57 5.99
CA ASN A 95 -20.42 2.13 5.91
C ASN A 95 -21.88 1.70 5.72
N ASP A 96 -22.82 2.41 6.35
CA ASP A 96 -24.25 2.16 6.18
C ASP A 96 -24.69 2.41 4.73
N GLU A 97 -24.13 3.45 4.07
CA GLU A 97 -24.38 3.71 2.66
C GLU A 97 -23.81 2.62 1.73
N ILE A 98 -22.73 1.91 2.13
CA ILE A 98 -22.12 0.83 1.33
C ILE A 98 -23.03 -0.39 1.26
N ILE A 99 -23.74 -0.70 2.34
CA ILE A 99 -24.68 -1.84 2.40
C ILE A 99 -25.79 -1.66 1.36
N GLN A 100 -26.12 -0.41 1.01
CA GLN A 100 -27.15 -0.06 0.03
C GLN A 100 -26.62 0.03 -1.40
N TRP A 101 -25.35 -0.32 -1.66
CA TRP A 101 -24.81 -0.27 -3.01
C TRP A 101 -25.52 -1.23 -3.96
N GLN A 102 -26.09 -0.66 -5.01
CA GLN A 102 -26.55 -1.40 -6.16
C GLN A 102 -25.58 -1.18 -7.31
N PHE A 103 -25.27 -2.28 -8.01
CA PHE A 103 -24.47 -2.22 -9.22
C PHE A 103 -25.40 -2.25 -10.42
N ASN A 104 -25.21 -1.29 -11.33
CA ASN A 104 -25.90 -1.27 -12.61
C ASN A 104 -25.18 -2.22 -13.57
N GLY A 105 -25.78 -3.39 -13.81
CA GLY A 105 -25.26 -4.43 -14.71
C GLY A 105 -24.85 -5.71 -13.98
N ASP A 106 -24.27 -6.65 -14.74
CA ASP A 106 -23.85 -7.94 -14.19
C ASP A 106 -22.61 -7.80 -13.30
N VAL A 107 -22.70 -8.31 -12.06
CA VAL A 107 -21.64 -8.18 -11.05
C VAL A 107 -20.38 -8.94 -11.46
N ALA A 108 -20.52 -10.09 -12.12
CA ALA A 108 -19.38 -10.89 -12.55
C ALA A 108 -18.56 -10.16 -13.62
N GLU A 109 -19.24 -9.56 -14.62
CA GLU A 109 -18.61 -8.72 -15.64
C GLU A 109 -17.95 -7.49 -15.02
N ILE A 110 -18.66 -6.77 -14.14
CA ILE A 110 -18.15 -5.55 -13.49
C ILE A 110 -16.88 -5.86 -12.69
N PHE A 111 -16.90 -6.89 -11.83
CA PHE A 111 -15.77 -7.17 -10.94
C PHE A 111 -14.59 -7.77 -11.72
N SER A 112 -14.84 -8.62 -12.71
CA SER A 112 -13.79 -9.17 -13.56
C SER A 112 -13.10 -8.07 -14.37
N ALA A 113 -13.87 -7.17 -14.98
CA ALA A 113 -13.33 -6.01 -15.70
C ALA A 113 -12.58 -5.03 -14.78
N GLY A 114 -13.08 -4.79 -13.56
CA GLY A 114 -12.45 -3.94 -12.57
C GLY A 114 -11.09 -4.48 -12.10
N ALA A 115 -11.00 -5.77 -11.82
CA ALA A 115 -9.75 -6.44 -11.46
C ALA A 115 -8.75 -6.43 -12.62
N GLN A 116 -9.20 -6.76 -13.84
CA GLN A 116 -8.40 -6.67 -15.07
C GLN A 116 -7.84 -5.26 -15.28
N SER A 117 -8.65 -4.22 -15.07
CA SER A 117 -8.23 -2.82 -15.24
C SER A 117 -7.11 -2.43 -14.28
N ILE A 118 -7.23 -2.81 -13.01
CA ILE A 118 -6.21 -2.55 -11.99
C ILE A 118 -4.94 -3.37 -12.24
N TYR A 119 -5.08 -4.64 -12.64
CA TYR A 119 -3.97 -5.47 -13.06
C TYR A 119 -3.20 -4.85 -14.24
N ASN A 120 -3.92 -4.42 -15.29
CA ASN A 120 -3.31 -3.77 -16.46
C ASN A 120 -2.57 -2.48 -16.09
N ARG A 121 -3.15 -1.64 -15.23
CA ARG A 121 -2.48 -0.42 -14.75
C ARG A 121 -1.22 -0.75 -13.95
N GLY A 122 -1.28 -1.76 -13.09
CA GLY A 122 -0.12 -2.29 -12.39
C GLY A 122 0.97 -2.79 -13.33
N ARG A 123 0.59 -3.55 -14.38
CA ARG A 123 1.50 -4.06 -15.41
C ARG A 123 2.18 -2.94 -16.21
N ARG A 124 1.45 -1.89 -16.57
CA ARG A 124 2.01 -0.72 -17.26
C ARG A 124 3.04 0.00 -16.39
N LEU A 125 2.71 0.25 -15.13
CA LEU A 125 3.65 0.88 -14.19
C LEU A 125 4.84 -0.02 -13.90
N PHE A 126 4.64 -1.34 -13.77
CA PHE A 126 5.73 -2.30 -13.65
C PHE A 126 6.73 -2.15 -14.81
N LYS A 127 6.26 -2.07 -16.07
CA LYS A 127 7.15 -1.85 -17.22
C LYS A 127 7.93 -0.53 -17.14
N VAL A 128 7.29 0.54 -16.69
CA VAL A 128 7.96 1.84 -16.49
C VAL A 128 9.04 1.71 -15.39
N THR A 129 8.68 1.12 -14.25
CA THR A 129 9.59 0.92 -13.11
C THR A 129 10.73 -0.05 -13.44
N LEU A 130 10.50 -1.03 -14.32
CA LEU A 130 11.53 -1.96 -14.77
C LEU A 130 12.64 -1.24 -15.55
N SER A 131 12.28 -0.23 -16.35
CA SER A 131 13.23 0.60 -17.09
C SER A 131 13.87 1.69 -16.22
N ASP A 132 13.12 2.25 -15.28
CA ASP A 132 13.56 3.33 -14.38
C ASP A 132 12.99 3.14 -12.96
N PRO A 133 13.71 2.43 -12.07
CA PRO A 133 13.25 2.09 -10.72
C PRO A 133 13.42 3.24 -9.71
N ASN A 134 13.07 4.47 -10.09
CA ASN A 134 13.12 5.61 -9.17
C ASN A 134 12.01 5.55 -8.10
N ALA A 135 12.15 6.37 -7.05
CA ALA A 135 11.24 6.39 -5.90
C ALA A 135 9.78 6.71 -6.29
N HIS A 136 9.56 7.57 -7.28
CA HIS A 136 8.22 7.91 -7.77
C HIS A 136 7.57 6.71 -8.47
N ASN A 137 8.26 6.09 -9.43
CA ASN A 137 7.77 4.94 -10.20
C ASN A 137 7.47 3.74 -9.28
N MET A 138 8.37 3.45 -8.33
CA MET A 138 8.17 2.43 -7.31
C MET A 138 6.93 2.72 -6.43
N HIS A 139 6.73 3.97 -6.03
CA HIS A 139 5.57 4.37 -5.23
C HIS A 139 4.24 4.28 -6.02
N GLU A 140 4.22 4.74 -7.27
CA GLU A 140 3.05 4.63 -8.14
C GLU A 140 2.67 3.17 -8.40
N TRP A 141 3.65 2.33 -8.68
CA TRP A 141 3.45 0.90 -8.88
C TRP A 141 2.89 0.24 -7.61
N ARG A 142 3.47 0.54 -6.45
CA ARG A 142 2.99 0.05 -5.14
C ARG A 142 1.51 0.32 -4.91
N LYS A 143 1.01 1.50 -5.29
CA LYS A 143 -0.43 1.82 -5.13
C LYS A 143 -1.30 0.84 -5.91
N GLN A 144 -0.93 0.48 -7.14
CA GLN A 144 -1.70 -0.48 -7.94
C GLN A 144 -1.60 -1.90 -7.40
N VAL A 145 -0.40 -2.33 -6.97
CA VAL A 145 -0.20 -3.65 -6.35
C VAL A 145 -1.07 -3.78 -5.10
N LYS A 146 -1.11 -2.75 -4.25
CA LYS A 146 -2.00 -2.73 -3.07
C LYS A 146 -3.47 -2.82 -3.45
N TYR A 147 -3.90 -2.09 -4.48
CA TYR A 147 -5.29 -2.21 -4.92
C TYR A 147 -5.58 -3.64 -5.37
N PHE A 148 -4.77 -4.19 -6.27
CA PHE A 148 -4.97 -5.53 -6.79
C PHE A 148 -4.99 -6.59 -5.69
N TRP A 149 -4.05 -6.53 -4.73
CA TRP A 149 -4.03 -7.42 -3.58
C TRP A 149 -5.35 -7.40 -2.79
N TYR A 150 -5.85 -6.22 -2.43
CA TYR A 150 -7.12 -6.12 -1.71
C TYR A 150 -8.33 -6.59 -2.53
N GLN A 151 -8.28 -6.49 -3.86
CA GLN A 151 -9.33 -7.04 -4.72
C GLN A 151 -9.29 -8.56 -4.70
N LEU A 152 -8.11 -9.17 -4.85
CA LEU A 152 -7.93 -10.61 -4.76
C LEU A 152 -8.40 -11.16 -3.41
N MET A 153 -8.19 -10.43 -2.30
CA MET A 153 -8.68 -10.81 -0.98
C MET A 153 -10.21 -10.91 -0.89
N VAL A 154 -10.96 -10.12 -1.67
CA VAL A 154 -12.43 -10.22 -1.72
C VAL A 154 -12.85 -11.32 -2.69
N LEU A 155 -12.13 -11.45 -3.80
CA LEU A 155 -12.39 -12.48 -4.81
C LEU A 155 -11.97 -13.89 -4.36
N THR A 156 -11.40 -14.07 -3.16
CA THR A 156 -11.16 -15.41 -2.57
C THR A 156 -12.42 -16.23 -2.43
N LEU A 157 -13.59 -15.59 -2.36
CA LEU A 157 -14.89 -16.24 -2.28
C LEU A 157 -15.25 -17.07 -3.53
N LEU A 158 -14.60 -16.81 -4.67
CA LEU A 158 -14.86 -17.54 -5.93
C LEU A 158 -14.13 -18.88 -5.99
N TRP A 159 -12.89 -18.92 -5.50
CA TRP A 159 -12.10 -20.13 -5.40
C TRP A 159 -11.04 -19.97 -4.30
N PRO A 160 -11.35 -20.39 -3.05
CA PRO A 160 -10.52 -20.07 -1.89
C PRO A 160 -9.06 -20.48 -2.04
N GLY A 161 -8.78 -21.71 -2.47
CA GLY A 161 -7.42 -22.22 -2.59
C GLY A 161 -6.56 -21.42 -3.58
N MET A 162 -7.00 -21.32 -4.83
CA MET A 162 -6.23 -20.67 -5.89
C MET A 162 -6.08 -19.16 -5.66
N MET A 163 -7.17 -18.50 -5.26
CA MET A 163 -7.18 -17.05 -5.06
C MET A 163 -6.40 -16.62 -3.82
N THR A 164 -6.39 -17.43 -2.76
CA THR A 164 -5.57 -17.14 -1.57
C THR A 164 -4.08 -17.22 -1.88
N ALA A 165 -3.66 -18.26 -2.63
CA ALA A 165 -2.27 -18.38 -3.06
C ALA A 165 -1.84 -17.18 -3.91
N TRP A 166 -2.70 -16.75 -4.84
CA TRP A 166 -2.40 -15.59 -5.67
C TRP A 166 -2.37 -14.28 -4.88
N ALA A 167 -3.36 -14.05 -4.01
CA ALA A 167 -3.39 -12.89 -3.12
C ALA A 167 -2.13 -12.83 -2.23
N LYS A 168 -1.60 -13.99 -1.82
CA LYS A 168 -0.38 -14.08 -1.03
C LYS A 168 0.86 -13.62 -1.80
N GLU A 169 1.01 -14.02 -3.06
CA GLU A 169 2.11 -13.55 -3.90
C GLU A 169 2.04 -12.04 -4.17
N VAL A 170 0.85 -11.51 -4.45
CA VAL A 170 0.67 -10.05 -4.62
C VAL A 170 0.88 -9.29 -3.30
N GLN A 171 0.52 -9.89 -2.15
CA GLN A 171 0.85 -9.36 -0.84
C GLN A 171 2.38 -9.26 -0.66
N ASN A 172 3.12 -10.31 -1.00
CA ASN A 172 4.58 -10.34 -0.88
C ASN A 172 5.21 -9.19 -1.71
N LEU A 173 4.75 -8.96 -2.94
CA LEU A 173 5.18 -7.82 -3.75
C LEU A 173 4.85 -6.48 -3.08
N SER A 174 3.64 -6.32 -2.57
CA SER A 174 3.21 -5.11 -1.84
C SER A 174 4.10 -4.86 -0.60
N GLN A 175 4.54 -5.91 0.09
CA GLN A 175 5.44 -5.80 1.23
C GLN A 175 6.84 -5.34 0.84
N TRP A 176 7.43 -5.88 -0.23
CA TRP A 176 8.74 -5.42 -0.72
C TRP A 176 8.71 -3.96 -1.14
N LEU A 177 7.70 -3.57 -1.92
CA LEU A 177 7.48 -2.17 -2.30
C LEU A 177 7.20 -1.28 -1.09
N GLY A 178 6.53 -1.82 -0.06
CA GLY A 178 6.34 -1.15 1.24
C GLY A 178 7.65 -0.83 1.92
N LYS A 179 8.50 -1.83 2.12
CA LYS A 179 9.81 -1.64 2.77
C LYS A 179 10.71 -0.67 1.98
N HIS A 180 10.66 -0.70 0.65
CA HIS A 180 11.34 0.29 -0.17
C HIS A 180 10.84 1.72 0.11
N HIS A 181 9.52 1.91 0.11
CA HIS A 181 8.92 3.21 0.38
C HIS A 181 9.25 3.74 1.78
N ASP A 182 9.23 2.87 2.80
CA ASP A 182 9.56 3.26 4.17
C ASP A 182 11.04 3.71 4.27
N LEU A 183 11.93 3.12 3.49
CA LEU A 183 13.32 3.55 3.37
C LEU A 183 13.48 4.90 2.65
N VAL A 184 12.67 5.18 1.63
CA VAL A 184 12.62 6.50 0.98
C VAL A 184 12.17 7.57 1.98
N LEU A 185 11.14 7.28 2.78
CA LEU A 185 10.69 8.19 3.84
C LEU A 185 11.81 8.43 4.88
N LEU A 186 12.54 7.38 5.25
CA LEU A 186 13.64 7.48 6.20
C LEU A 186 14.79 8.34 5.66
N GLU A 187 15.16 8.13 4.39
CA GLU A 187 16.17 8.92 3.68
C GLU A 187 15.81 10.41 3.65
N ASN A 188 14.55 10.73 3.35
CA ASN A 188 14.04 12.12 3.33
C ASN A 188 14.07 12.80 4.71
N LYS A 189 14.14 12.05 5.80
CA LYS A 189 14.24 12.59 7.17
C LYS A 189 15.66 12.81 7.65
N LEU A 190 16.67 12.29 6.95
CA LEU A 190 18.07 12.43 7.37
C LEU A 190 18.58 13.88 7.37
N PRO A 191 18.20 14.78 6.44
CA PRO A 191 18.64 16.18 6.49
C PRO A 191 18.21 16.91 7.78
N GLU A 192 16.99 16.64 8.28
CA GLU A 192 16.50 17.21 9.57
C GLU A 192 17.38 16.76 10.75
N VAL A 193 17.92 15.53 10.70
CA VAL A 193 18.79 14.97 11.73
C VAL A 193 20.25 15.43 11.55
N ALA A 194 20.65 15.74 10.32
CA ALA A 194 21.99 16.19 9.95
C ALA A 194 22.31 17.63 10.35
N ALA A 195 21.30 18.43 10.72
CA ALA A 195 21.50 19.78 11.25
C ALA A 195 22.41 19.82 12.50
N ASN A 196 22.56 18.70 13.21
CA ASN A 196 23.55 18.55 14.28
C ASN A 196 24.89 18.01 13.73
N SER A 197 25.92 18.86 13.72
CA SER A 197 27.23 18.61 13.09
C SER A 197 27.98 17.38 13.59
N LYS A 198 27.71 16.93 14.82
CA LYS A 198 28.37 15.77 15.46
C LYS A 198 28.02 14.41 14.80
N ASN A 199 26.97 14.35 13.98
CA ASN A 199 26.43 13.09 13.45
C ASN A 199 26.76 12.79 11.98
N ARG A 200 27.55 13.64 11.29
CA ARG A 200 27.77 13.53 9.83
C ARG A 200 28.26 12.15 9.38
N VAL A 201 29.25 11.57 10.04
CA VAL A 201 29.79 10.24 9.71
C VAL A 201 28.74 9.15 9.91
N LEU A 202 27.97 9.22 11.01
CA LEU A 202 26.90 8.26 11.32
C LEU A 202 25.78 8.31 10.29
N ILE A 203 25.41 9.51 9.83
CA ILE A 203 24.39 9.74 8.80
C ILE A 203 24.86 9.21 7.45
N ASN A 204 26.09 9.50 7.04
CA ASN A 204 26.64 8.97 5.78
C ASN A 204 26.65 7.43 5.77
N ASN A 205 27.02 6.81 6.90
CA ASN A 205 26.99 5.36 7.04
C ASN A 205 25.55 4.78 7.01
N LEU A 206 24.58 5.51 7.58
CA LEU A 206 23.17 5.16 7.50
C LEU A 206 22.64 5.28 6.06
N GLN A 207 22.96 6.35 5.33
CA GLN A 207 22.59 6.54 3.92
C GLN A 207 23.09 5.38 3.05
N LYS A 208 24.36 4.97 3.19
CA LYS A 208 24.91 3.81 2.47
C LYS A 208 24.14 2.52 2.77
N SER A 209 23.76 2.31 4.04
CA SER A 209 22.97 1.14 4.45
C SER A 209 21.54 1.17 3.92
N ILE A 210 20.92 2.36 3.86
CA ILE A 210 19.60 2.57 3.26
C ILE A 210 19.65 2.27 1.77
N ALA A 211 20.62 2.84 1.04
CA ALA A 211 20.79 2.61 -0.40
C ALA A 211 20.94 1.11 -0.73
N THR A 212 21.77 0.39 0.04
CA THR A 212 21.97 -1.06 -0.12
C THR A 212 20.65 -1.84 0.01
N ARG A 213 19.82 -1.49 1.01
CA ARG A 213 18.54 -2.16 1.24
C ARG A 213 17.45 -1.76 0.23
N LYS A 214 17.42 -0.48 -0.20
CA LYS A 214 16.53 -0.03 -1.27
C LYS A 214 16.78 -0.85 -2.53
N TYR A 215 18.05 -0.99 -2.93
CA TYR A 215 18.43 -1.80 -4.08
C TYR A 215 17.99 -3.26 -3.96
N TYR A 216 18.15 -3.88 -2.78
CA TYR A 216 17.65 -5.23 -2.53
C TYR A 216 16.13 -5.34 -2.70
N PHE A 217 15.36 -4.41 -2.13
CA PHE A 217 13.89 -4.42 -2.27
C PHE A 217 13.43 -4.08 -3.69
N GLU A 218 14.14 -3.23 -4.41
CA GLU A 218 13.92 -2.97 -5.83
C GLU A 218 14.07 -4.26 -6.64
N LYS A 219 15.20 -4.97 -6.51
CA LYS A 219 15.44 -6.24 -7.20
C LYS A 219 14.37 -7.28 -6.87
N ALA A 220 14.11 -7.53 -5.60
CA ALA A 220 13.09 -8.47 -5.16
C ALA A 220 11.68 -8.11 -5.68
N SER A 221 11.34 -6.82 -5.71
CA SER A 221 10.06 -6.35 -6.24
C SER A 221 9.98 -6.60 -7.74
N LEU A 222 11.02 -6.25 -8.51
CA LEU A 222 11.04 -6.41 -9.96
C LEU A 222 10.98 -7.87 -10.39
N GLU A 223 11.73 -8.76 -9.72
CA GLU A 223 11.69 -10.21 -9.98
C GLU A 223 10.31 -10.80 -9.74
N LEU A 224 9.67 -10.46 -8.60
CA LEU A 224 8.32 -10.93 -8.32
C LEU A 224 7.27 -10.26 -9.24
N GLY A 225 7.50 -9.01 -9.63
CA GLY A 225 6.70 -8.29 -10.61
C GLY A 225 6.66 -8.99 -11.97
N GLN A 226 7.79 -9.54 -12.44
CA GLN A 226 7.83 -10.32 -13.68
C GLN A 226 6.90 -11.53 -13.62
N LYS A 227 6.87 -12.23 -12.48
CA LYS A 227 5.98 -13.38 -12.26
C LYS A 227 4.51 -12.96 -12.19
N ILE A 228 4.20 -11.95 -11.39
CA ILE A 228 2.81 -11.47 -11.20
C ILE A 228 2.22 -10.91 -12.50
N TYR A 229 3.03 -10.22 -13.32
CA TYR A 229 2.58 -9.54 -14.54
C TYR A 229 2.86 -10.32 -15.84
N ALA A 230 3.16 -11.62 -15.73
CA ALA A 230 3.45 -12.50 -16.86
C ALA A 230 2.25 -12.67 -17.80
N GLU A 231 1.04 -12.77 -17.24
CA GLU A 231 -0.19 -12.99 -18.00
C GLU A 231 -0.69 -11.71 -18.71
N ALA A 232 -1.44 -11.90 -19.80
CA ALA A 232 -2.15 -10.80 -20.42
C ALA A 232 -3.32 -10.35 -19.52
N PRO A 233 -3.64 -9.05 -19.43
CA PRO A 233 -4.74 -8.59 -18.58
C PRO A 233 -6.09 -9.24 -18.88
N VAL A 234 -6.39 -9.51 -20.15
CA VAL A 234 -7.63 -10.18 -20.57
C VAL A 234 -7.74 -11.60 -20.02
N SER A 235 -6.62 -12.32 -19.87
CA SER A 235 -6.60 -13.67 -19.30
C SER A 235 -7.06 -13.69 -17.85
N ILE A 236 -6.69 -12.65 -17.08
CA ILE A 236 -7.16 -12.49 -15.70
C ILE A 236 -8.66 -12.22 -15.65
N GLY A 237 -9.17 -11.34 -16.51
CA GLY A 237 -10.61 -11.03 -16.58
C GLY A 237 -11.43 -12.28 -16.91
N ASN A 238 -11.05 -13.01 -17.98
CA ASN A 238 -11.75 -14.22 -18.41
C ASN A 238 -11.70 -15.33 -17.34
N ARG A 239 -10.56 -15.48 -16.65
CA ARG A 239 -10.43 -16.43 -15.54
C ARG A 239 -11.41 -16.10 -14.42
N LEU A 240 -11.49 -14.83 -14.00
CA LEU A 240 -12.40 -14.42 -12.94
C LEU A 240 -13.86 -14.58 -13.34
N LEU A 241 -14.22 -14.24 -14.58
CA LEU A 241 -15.57 -14.41 -15.11
C LEU A 241 -16.00 -15.88 -15.05
N ALA A 242 -15.16 -16.80 -15.52
CA ALA A 242 -15.43 -18.23 -15.44
C ALA A 242 -15.61 -18.73 -13.99
N TYR A 243 -14.88 -18.17 -13.03
CA TYR A 243 -15.06 -18.54 -11.61
C TYR A 243 -16.39 -18.03 -11.06
N PHE A 244 -16.83 -16.84 -11.47
CA PHE A 244 -18.16 -16.35 -11.12
C PHE A 244 -19.26 -17.25 -11.67
N ASP A 245 -19.19 -17.64 -12.94
CA ASP A 245 -20.22 -18.46 -13.60
C ASP A 245 -20.46 -19.78 -12.85
N VAL A 246 -19.37 -20.45 -12.45
CA VAL A 246 -19.44 -21.69 -11.67
C VAL A 246 -19.98 -21.44 -10.26
N THR A 247 -19.53 -20.37 -9.58
CA THR A 247 -19.95 -20.07 -8.21
C THR A 247 -21.41 -19.64 -8.12
N GLN A 248 -21.92 -18.93 -9.13
CA GLN A 248 -23.33 -18.56 -9.22
C GLN A 248 -24.20 -19.79 -9.53
N SER A 249 -23.75 -20.66 -10.44
CA SER A 249 -24.46 -21.91 -10.77
C SER A 249 -24.58 -22.87 -9.58
N ALA A 250 -23.61 -22.86 -8.65
CA ALA A 250 -23.64 -23.70 -7.44
C ALA A 250 -24.55 -23.16 -6.31
N LYS A 251 -25.11 -21.95 -6.46
CA LYS A 251 -26.02 -21.32 -5.49
C LYS A 251 -27.49 -21.37 -5.91
N CYS A 252 -27.78 -21.83 -7.13
CA CYS A 252 -29.12 -22.18 -7.61
C CYS A 252 -29.39 -23.66 -7.36
#